data_AF-A0A8T5T053-F1
#
_entry.id   AF-A0A8T5T053-F1
#
_cell.length_a   1.000
_cell.length_b   1.000
_cell.length_c   1.000
_cell.angle_alpha   90.00
_cell.angle_beta   90.00
_cell.angle_gamma   90.00
#
_symmetry.space_group_name_H-M   'P 1'
#
loop_
_entity.id
_entity.type
_entity.pdbx_description
1 polymer ?
#
loop_
_entity_poly.entity_id
_entity_poly.type
_entity_poly.pdbx_seq_one_letter_code
_entity_poly.pdbx_strand_id
1 'polypeptide(L)'
;MTIIKAEPSISENFNLFVIPSWGNLLGYPTLGNYSNHNVSKISQDLVVFFGGVESSVQTEEGTIYYLFGLGYYYTKFELQSGRYITDSRQLTGLILSDFVYDYLSISRNITLEDDHDVIVSENLFKLPLDLSFKSENRRTFIQGTLMRNLFIPYKDILLEFMETLKNPLSFNLNKNGHILLSTHCDSYNQILVSSEIAHEVRNPTAGLNGIVLDSNKHLKKYFSDQNLQYIEEMILKLKKAYSAIEFDPMYLFSILVNAAKILRSEIKSSIVQEDERSSEKMRKESIFLSAEPRMNSFVYWPEKFKRRTKEELEKAMVQTTNKLYHPKETDKQPLKMGELGEAQEQFKIRTMKRPIVEIKSLPIIPTSNSLDILITIKEIVNQDYEIRSIGRALELARDYIKTMILHSNILWEMSKFVNLYQRAEPNVGLSPNEKKDLIEQIEKWINLISNIKSS
;
A
#
# COMPACT_ATOMS: atom_id res chain seq x y z
N MET A 1 25.92 -30.48 32.65
CA MET A 1 26.52 -29.25 32.10
C MET A 1 25.38 -28.41 31.57
N THR A 2 24.86 -27.50 32.38
CA THR A 2 23.73 -26.64 32.01
C THR A 2 24.29 -25.52 31.14
N ILE A 3 24.06 -25.58 29.82
CA ILE A 3 24.39 -24.46 28.94
C ILE A 3 23.47 -23.32 29.36
N ILE A 4 24.00 -22.35 30.09
CA ILE A 4 23.31 -21.08 30.33
C ILE A 4 23.23 -20.43 28.95
N LYS A 5 22.11 -20.61 28.24
CA LYS A 5 21.82 -19.81 27.05
C LYS A 5 21.78 -18.37 27.51
N ALA A 6 22.74 -17.57 27.07
CA ALA A 6 22.71 -16.13 27.28
C ALA A 6 21.35 -15.60 26.81
N GLU A 7 20.72 -14.75 27.61
CA GLU A 7 19.44 -14.16 27.22
C GLU A 7 19.59 -13.39 25.90
N PRO A 8 18.55 -13.40 25.04
CA PRO A 8 18.60 -12.64 23.80
C PRO A 8 18.77 -11.15 24.08
N SER A 9 19.73 -10.52 23.42
CA SER A 9 19.88 -9.07 23.45
C SER A 9 18.70 -8.43 22.72
N ILE A 10 18.03 -7.48 23.37
CA ILE A 10 17.04 -6.61 22.73
C ILE A 10 17.76 -5.34 22.29
N SER A 11 17.60 -4.97 21.03
CA SER A 11 18.16 -3.74 20.47
C SER A 11 17.04 -2.79 20.09
N GLU A 12 17.11 -1.54 20.55
CA GLU A 12 16.24 -0.47 20.09
C GLU A 12 16.58 -0.13 18.63
N ASN A 13 15.59 -0.15 17.76
CA ASN A 13 15.72 0.22 16.36
C ASN A 13 14.41 0.82 15.83
N PHE A 14 14.38 2.14 15.77
CA PHE A 14 13.22 2.89 15.31
C PHE A 14 13.22 3.02 13.78
N ASN A 15 12.44 2.17 13.12
CA ASN A 15 12.37 2.12 11.67
C ASN A 15 10.93 1.99 11.15
N LEU A 16 10.71 2.45 9.93
CA LEU A 16 9.61 2.02 9.09
C LEU A 16 10.06 0.76 8.35
N PHE A 17 9.30 -0.31 8.50
CA PHE A 17 9.55 -1.61 7.90
C PHE A 17 8.32 -2.06 7.12
N VAL A 18 8.44 -2.26 5.81
CA VAL A 18 7.31 -2.61 4.95
C VAL A 18 7.64 -3.78 4.04
N ILE A 19 6.81 -4.82 4.09
CA ILE A 19 6.82 -5.94 3.15
C ILE A 19 5.68 -5.70 2.14
N PRO A 20 5.99 -5.39 0.87
CA PRO A 20 5.00 -5.01 -0.15
C PRO A 20 3.96 -6.09 -0.45
N SER A 21 4.38 -7.36 -0.37
CA SER A 21 3.50 -8.52 -0.52
C SER A 21 4.02 -9.68 0.33
N TRP A 22 3.26 -10.05 1.35
CA TRP A 22 3.56 -11.15 2.25
C TRP A 22 3.56 -12.50 1.53
N GLY A 23 2.56 -12.74 0.69
CA GLY A 23 2.45 -13.92 -0.16
C GLY A 23 3.63 -14.01 -1.12
N ASN A 24 4.02 -12.93 -1.79
CA ASN A 24 5.18 -12.96 -2.68
C ASN A 24 6.48 -13.33 -1.93
N LEU A 25 6.69 -12.71 -0.76
CA LEU A 25 7.84 -13.01 0.10
C LEU A 25 7.93 -14.51 0.42
N LEU A 26 6.81 -15.12 0.81
CA LEU A 26 6.76 -16.53 1.17
C LEU A 26 6.63 -17.49 -0.03
N GLY A 27 6.47 -16.97 -1.24
CA GLY A 27 6.21 -17.79 -2.43
C GLY A 27 4.81 -18.43 -2.38
N TYR A 28 3.81 -17.65 -2.01
CA TYR A 28 2.38 -17.98 -1.96
C TYR A 28 2.11 -19.39 -1.41
N PRO A 29 2.33 -19.63 -0.11
CA PRO A 29 2.05 -20.93 0.51
C PRO A 29 0.55 -21.26 0.49
N THR A 30 -0.31 -20.26 0.55
CA THR A 30 -1.78 -20.39 0.48
C THR A 30 -2.42 -19.09 0.01
N LEU A 31 -3.65 -19.15 -0.52
CA LEU A 31 -4.53 -17.98 -0.65
C LEU A 31 -5.37 -17.75 0.63
N GLY A 32 -5.40 -18.73 1.52
CA GLY A 32 -6.15 -18.70 2.76
C GLY A 32 -7.66 -18.87 2.57
N ASN A 33 -8.36 -18.79 3.70
CA ASN A 33 -9.82 -18.84 3.76
C ASN A 33 -10.30 -17.58 4.47
N TYR A 34 -11.52 -17.15 4.15
CA TYR A 34 -12.18 -16.04 4.81
C TYR A 34 -13.66 -16.36 4.98
N SER A 35 -14.16 -16.28 6.23
CA SER A 35 -15.56 -16.61 6.56
C SER A 35 -16.04 -17.97 6.03
N ASN A 36 -15.19 -19.01 6.15
CA ASN A 36 -15.41 -20.36 5.61
C ASN A 36 -15.49 -20.47 4.07
N HIS A 37 -15.13 -19.41 3.36
CA HIS A 37 -14.96 -19.43 1.92
C HIS A 37 -13.48 -19.40 1.55
N ASN A 38 -13.16 -20.22 0.57
CA ASN A 38 -11.86 -20.24 -0.07
C ASN A 38 -11.59 -18.92 -0.79
N VAL A 39 -10.42 -18.31 -0.57
CA VAL A 39 -10.03 -17.08 -1.28
C VAL A 39 -9.63 -17.43 -2.71
N SER A 40 -10.26 -16.78 -3.70
CA SER A 40 -9.99 -17.05 -5.11
C SER A 40 -8.77 -16.29 -5.64
N LYS A 41 -8.54 -15.08 -5.14
CA LYS A 41 -7.46 -14.20 -5.60
C LYS A 41 -7.07 -13.20 -4.52
N ILE A 42 -5.77 -12.95 -4.36
CA ILE A 42 -5.27 -11.88 -3.49
C ILE A 42 -4.74 -10.77 -4.39
N SER A 43 -5.30 -9.57 -4.31
CA SER A 43 -4.80 -8.41 -5.07
C SER A 43 -3.67 -7.70 -4.35
N GLN A 44 -3.76 -7.56 -3.02
CA GLN A 44 -2.77 -6.90 -2.18
C GLN A 44 -2.72 -7.59 -0.82
N ASP A 45 -1.53 -7.73 -0.25
CA ASP A 45 -1.26 -8.34 1.05
C ASP A 45 -0.03 -7.70 1.71
N LEU A 46 -0.18 -6.42 2.05
CA LEU A 46 0.87 -5.55 2.57
C LEU A 46 1.08 -5.78 4.07
N VAL A 47 2.33 -5.80 4.53
CA VAL A 47 2.67 -5.70 5.96
C VAL A 47 3.43 -4.41 6.21
N VAL A 48 2.91 -3.54 7.07
CA VAL A 48 3.56 -2.29 7.49
C VAL A 48 3.89 -2.39 8.97
N PHE A 49 5.10 -2.00 9.37
CA PHE A 49 5.53 -1.92 10.76
C PHE A 49 6.24 -0.60 11.04
N PHE A 50 5.87 0.04 12.15
CA PHE A 50 6.70 1.00 12.85
C PHE A 50 7.45 0.24 13.95
N GLY A 51 8.69 -0.16 13.64
CA GLY A 51 9.57 -0.91 14.53
C GLY A 51 10.06 -0.07 15.69
N GLY A 52 10.21 -0.70 16.86
CA GLY A 52 10.82 -0.10 18.04
C GLY A 52 11.97 -0.92 18.59
N VAL A 53 11.79 -2.23 18.69
CA VAL A 53 12.83 -3.14 19.20
C VAL A 53 12.92 -4.38 18.34
N GLU A 54 14.13 -4.92 18.24
CA GLU A 54 14.43 -6.14 17.50
C GLU A 54 15.32 -7.06 18.32
N SER A 55 15.30 -8.35 17.98
CA SER A 55 16.15 -9.35 18.63
C SER A 55 16.38 -10.54 17.70
N SER A 56 17.54 -11.20 17.85
CA SER A 56 17.84 -12.46 17.19
C SER A 56 18.06 -13.55 18.23
N VAL A 57 17.41 -14.70 18.02
CA VAL A 57 17.43 -15.83 18.95
C VAL A 57 17.94 -17.05 18.22
N GLN A 58 19.00 -17.67 18.73
CA GLN A 58 19.49 -18.95 18.22
C GLN A 58 18.67 -20.10 18.79
N THR A 59 18.15 -20.94 17.91
CA THR A 59 17.43 -22.16 18.26
C THR A 59 18.09 -23.39 17.64
N GLU A 60 17.59 -24.57 17.97
CA GLU A 60 18.04 -25.83 17.37
C GLU A 60 17.68 -25.92 15.88
N GLU A 61 16.59 -25.25 15.46
CA GLU A 61 16.11 -25.26 14.08
C GLU A 61 16.66 -24.10 13.24
N GLY A 62 17.56 -23.29 13.80
CA GLY A 62 18.12 -22.12 13.15
C GLY A 62 17.92 -20.83 13.93
N THR A 63 18.06 -19.71 13.23
CA THR A 63 17.85 -18.37 13.83
C THR A 63 16.42 -17.92 13.67
N ILE A 64 15.88 -17.35 14.74
CA ILE A 64 14.62 -16.61 14.70
C ILE A 64 14.90 -15.15 14.94
N TYR A 65 14.39 -14.30 14.06
CA TYR A 65 14.47 -12.86 14.15
C TYR A 65 13.13 -12.27 14.54
N TYR A 66 13.14 -11.35 15.48
CA TYR A 66 11.96 -10.68 16.00
C TYR A 66 12.05 -9.19 15.71
N LEU A 67 10.94 -8.61 15.24
CA LEU A 67 10.71 -7.18 15.20
C LEU A 67 9.44 -6.89 15.98
N PHE A 68 9.52 -6.07 17.02
CA PHE A 68 8.38 -5.63 17.81
C PHE A 68 8.11 -4.15 17.59
N GLY A 69 6.83 -3.81 17.57
CA GLY A 69 6.39 -2.45 17.27
C GLY A 69 4.91 -2.40 16.94
N LEU A 70 4.51 -1.40 16.17
CA LEU A 70 3.13 -1.23 15.70
C LEU A 70 3.04 -1.71 14.26
N GLY A 71 2.39 -2.85 14.06
CA GLY A 71 2.26 -3.50 12.76
C GLY A 71 0.83 -3.57 12.26
N TYR A 72 0.71 -3.70 10.95
CA TYR A 72 -0.55 -3.73 10.23
C TYR A 72 -0.44 -4.66 9.03
N TYR A 73 -1.18 -5.76 9.06
CA TYR A 73 -1.33 -6.64 7.92
C TYR A 73 -2.63 -6.30 7.20
N TYR A 74 -2.51 -5.78 5.99
CA TYR A 74 -3.63 -5.38 5.15
C TYR A 74 -3.77 -6.34 3.98
N THR A 75 -5.00 -6.79 3.73
CA THR A 75 -5.31 -7.67 2.61
C THR A 75 -6.47 -7.11 1.79
N LYS A 76 -6.33 -7.19 0.46
CA LYS A 76 -7.40 -6.97 -0.50
C LYS A 76 -7.49 -8.20 -1.39
N PHE A 77 -8.62 -8.89 -1.36
CA PHE A 77 -8.77 -10.20 -1.99
C PHE A 77 -10.18 -10.39 -2.55
N GLU A 78 -10.36 -11.45 -3.32
CA GLU A 78 -11.64 -11.86 -3.91
C GLU A 78 -11.99 -13.25 -3.36
N LEU A 79 -13.25 -13.46 -2.98
CA LEU A 79 -13.82 -14.80 -2.79
C LEU A 79 -14.43 -15.33 -4.10
N GLN A 80 -14.91 -14.39 -4.92
CA GLN A 80 -15.55 -14.61 -6.20
C GLN A 80 -15.07 -13.52 -7.15
N SER A 81 -14.89 -13.89 -8.42
CA SER A 81 -14.31 -12.99 -9.40
C SER A 81 -15.04 -11.66 -9.48
N GLY A 82 -14.30 -10.56 -9.38
CA GLY A 82 -14.82 -9.20 -9.55
C GLY A 82 -15.41 -8.57 -8.29
N ARG A 83 -15.34 -9.22 -7.12
CA ARG A 83 -15.73 -8.63 -5.83
C ARG A 83 -14.56 -8.59 -4.86
N TYR A 84 -14.06 -7.38 -4.63
CA TYR A 84 -12.98 -7.14 -3.67
C TYR A 84 -13.52 -7.00 -2.25
N ILE A 85 -12.88 -7.71 -1.33
CA ILE A 85 -13.02 -7.59 0.11
C ILE A 85 -11.68 -7.07 0.63
N THR A 86 -11.75 -6.13 1.56
CA THR A 86 -10.58 -5.63 2.30
C THR A 86 -10.69 -6.08 3.75
N ASP A 87 -9.62 -6.63 4.30
CA ASP A 87 -9.52 -7.01 5.71
C ASP A 87 -8.14 -6.61 6.25
N SER A 88 -8.07 -6.29 7.53
CA SER A 88 -6.84 -5.85 8.17
C SER A 88 -6.68 -6.38 9.60
N ARG A 89 -5.42 -6.64 9.98
CA ARG A 89 -5.04 -7.15 11.30
C ARG A 89 -3.97 -6.29 11.93
N GLN A 90 -4.17 -5.92 13.18
CA GLN A 90 -3.17 -5.25 14.01
C GLN A 90 -2.14 -6.28 14.48
N LEU A 91 -0.86 -5.92 14.42
CA LEU A 91 0.25 -6.78 14.82
C LEU A 91 1.15 -6.05 15.81
N THR A 92 1.62 -6.73 16.85
CA THR A 92 2.57 -6.18 17.81
C THR A 92 3.98 -6.70 17.59
N GLY A 93 4.13 -7.71 16.73
CA GLY A 93 5.43 -8.22 16.34
C GLY A 93 5.41 -9.06 15.07
N LEU A 94 6.61 -9.26 14.53
CA LEU A 94 6.90 -10.04 13.33
C LEU A 94 8.01 -11.02 13.68
N ILE A 95 7.81 -12.28 13.31
CA ILE A 95 8.77 -13.37 13.50
C ILE A 95 9.22 -13.85 12.13
N LEU A 96 10.52 -13.70 11.86
CA LEU A 96 11.16 -14.18 10.63
C LEU A 96 12.13 -15.31 10.96
N SER A 97 11.97 -16.44 10.29
CA SER A 97 12.98 -17.50 10.28
C SER A 97 14.14 -17.09 9.39
N ASP A 98 15.34 -17.62 9.69
CA ASP A 98 16.56 -17.37 8.92
C ASP A 98 16.40 -17.50 7.41
N PHE A 99 15.78 -18.56 6.89
CA PHE A 99 15.60 -18.71 5.45
C PHE A 99 14.72 -17.62 4.81
N VAL A 100 13.76 -17.04 5.55
CA VAL A 100 12.94 -15.92 5.07
C VAL A 100 13.71 -14.61 5.18
N TYR A 101 14.41 -14.41 6.30
CA TYR A 101 15.27 -13.26 6.52
C TYR A 101 16.36 -13.17 5.45
N ASP A 102 17.01 -14.29 5.14
CA ASP A 102 18.05 -14.39 4.14
C ASP A 102 17.50 -14.04 2.75
N TYR A 103 16.31 -14.55 2.42
CA TYR A 103 15.63 -14.22 1.17
C TYR A 103 15.30 -12.72 1.05
N LEU A 104 14.90 -12.06 2.15
CA LEU A 104 14.73 -10.60 2.18
C LEU A 104 16.05 -9.87 1.96
N SER A 105 17.12 -10.33 2.62
CA SER A 105 18.41 -9.65 2.62
C SER A 105 19.21 -9.73 1.32
N ILE A 106 18.85 -10.68 0.44
CA ILE A 106 19.40 -10.79 -0.93
C ILE A 106 18.46 -10.24 -2.00
N SER A 107 17.33 -9.65 -1.59
CA SER A 107 16.32 -9.09 -2.49
C SER A 107 16.93 -8.00 -3.38
N ARG A 108 16.49 -7.94 -4.63
CA ARG A 108 17.04 -7.00 -5.61
C ARG A 108 16.74 -5.56 -5.19
N ASN A 109 17.80 -4.75 -5.06
CA ASN A 109 17.68 -3.31 -4.82
C ASN A 109 17.03 -2.63 -6.02
N ILE A 110 16.07 -1.74 -5.76
CA ILE A 110 15.31 -1.02 -6.80
C ILE A 110 16.06 0.26 -7.19
N THR A 111 16.71 0.94 -6.24
CA THR A 111 17.23 2.31 -6.47
C THR A 111 18.45 2.73 -5.65
N LEU A 112 18.62 2.24 -4.42
CA LEU A 112 19.70 2.65 -3.52
C LEU A 112 20.71 1.52 -3.42
N GLU A 113 21.80 1.58 -4.20
CA GLU A 113 22.87 0.56 -4.12
C GLU A 113 23.89 0.82 -3.00
N ASP A 114 23.97 2.06 -2.49
CA ASP A 114 25.07 2.50 -1.61
C ASP A 114 24.61 3.09 -0.25
N ASP A 115 23.37 2.83 0.21
CA ASP A 115 22.88 3.34 1.50
C ASP A 115 22.52 2.20 2.45
N HIS A 116 23.44 1.87 3.37
CA HIS A 116 23.32 0.72 4.28
C HIS A 116 22.14 0.80 5.26
N ASP A 117 21.72 2.01 5.63
CA ASP A 117 20.64 2.18 6.61
C ASP A 117 19.26 2.16 5.94
N VAL A 118 19.22 2.34 4.62
CA VAL A 118 17.99 2.49 3.85
C VAL A 118 17.89 1.40 2.79
N ILE A 119 17.09 0.38 3.08
CA ILE A 119 16.87 -0.72 2.15
C ILE A 119 15.61 -0.45 1.35
N VAL A 120 15.76 -0.33 0.04
CA VAL A 120 14.65 -0.19 -0.92
C VAL A 120 14.80 -1.29 -1.96
N SER A 121 14.19 -2.43 -1.67
CA SER A 121 14.24 -3.63 -2.50
C SER A 121 12.84 -4.09 -2.90
N GLU A 122 12.75 -5.02 -3.85
CA GLU A 122 11.48 -5.57 -4.35
C GLU A 122 10.58 -6.13 -3.23
N ASN A 123 11.18 -6.77 -2.22
CA ASN A 123 10.46 -7.43 -1.14
C ASN A 123 10.50 -6.68 0.21
N LEU A 124 11.25 -5.57 0.31
CA LEU A 124 11.42 -4.85 1.56
C LEU A 124 11.69 -3.36 1.36
N PHE A 125 10.94 -2.53 2.09
CA PHE A 125 11.34 -1.16 2.40
C PHE A 125 11.68 -1.07 3.89
N LYS A 126 12.93 -0.76 4.23
CA LYS A 126 13.38 -0.47 5.60
C LYS A 126 14.01 0.92 5.61
N LEU A 127 13.53 1.77 6.51
CA LEU A 127 14.01 3.13 6.65
C LEU A 127 14.08 3.51 8.13
N PRO A 128 15.19 4.08 8.63
CA PRO A 128 15.20 4.68 9.97
C PRO A 128 14.22 5.85 10.01
N LEU A 129 13.46 5.97 11.10
CA LEU A 129 12.49 7.07 11.22
C LEU A 129 13.17 8.43 11.18
N ASP A 130 14.37 8.50 11.77
CA ASP A 130 15.19 9.69 11.80
C ASP A 130 16.23 9.67 10.69
N LEU A 131 16.20 10.67 9.81
CA LEU A 131 17.14 10.82 8.71
C LEU A 131 18.01 12.08 8.85
N SER A 132 18.01 12.74 10.01
CA SER A 132 18.74 14.01 10.18
C SER A 132 20.24 13.90 9.92
N PHE A 133 20.81 12.72 10.13
CA PHE A 133 22.23 12.45 9.95
C PHE A 133 22.62 12.35 8.47
N LYS A 134 21.64 12.23 7.56
CA LYS A 134 21.88 12.22 6.11
C LYS A 134 21.86 13.62 5.53
N SER A 135 22.70 13.84 4.51
CA SER A 135 22.75 15.12 3.78
C SER A 135 21.41 15.46 3.14
N GLU A 136 21.13 16.74 2.92
CA GLU A 136 19.89 17.21 2.31
C GLU A 136 19.60 16.55 0.97
N ASN A 137 20.59 16.46 0.08
CA ASN A 137 20.45 15.80 -1.22
C ASN A 137 20.05 14.33 -1.08
N ARG A 138 20.66 13.59 -0.13
CA ARG A 138 20.30 12.19 0.13
C ARG A 138 18.89 12.07 0.69
N ARG A 139 18.50 12.93 1.63
CA ARG A 139 17.14 12.97 2.20
C ARG A 139 16.09 13.20 1.12
N THR A 140 16.30 14.18 0.23
CA THR A 140 15.39 14.49 -0.89
C THR A 140 15.26 13.31 -1.85
N PHE A 141 16.38 12.62 -2.14
CA PHE A 141 16.35 11.43 -2.99
C PHE A 141 15.58 10.27 -2.35
N ILE A 142 15.83 9.98 -1.07
CA ILE A 142 15.12 8.96 -0.30
C ILE A 142 13.62 9.28 -0.26
N GLN A 143 13.26 10.54 -0.01
CA GLN A 143 11.88 11.02 -0.03
C GLN A 143 11.22 10.78 -1.38
N GLY A 144 11.84 11.21 -2.49
CA GLY A 144 11.29 11.00 -3.84
C GLY A 144 11.10 9.52 -4.17
N THR A 145 12.07 8.69 -3.78
CA THR A 145 12.03 7.23 -3.97
C THR A 145 10.89 6.58 -3.20
N LEU A 146 10.73 6.91 -1.92
CA LEU A 146 9.65 6.36 -1.10
C LEU A 146 8.28 6.89 -1.53
N MET A 147 8.18 8.15 -1.94
CA MET A 147 6.93 8.69 -2.46
C MET A 147 6.45 7.89 -3.67
N ARG A 148 7.36 7.60 -4.61
CA ARG A 148 7.03 6.84 -5.83
C ARG A 148 6.72 5.37 -5.57
N ASN A 149 7.50 4.69 -4.73
CA ASN A 149 7.47 3.23 -4.61
C ASN A 149 6.66 2.71 -3.43
N LEU A 150 6.42 3.53 -2.40
CA LEU A 150 5.73 3.14 -1.17
C LEU A 150 4.49 4.00 -0.90
N PHE A 151 4.66 5.32 -0.73
CA PHE A 151 3.57 6.17 -0.26
C PHE A 151 2.47 6.39 -1.29
N ILE A 152 2.78 6.61 -2.57
CA ILE A 152 1.74 6.77 -3.61
C ILE A 152 1.00 5.44 -3.87
N PRO A 153 1.68 4.29 -4.08
CA PRO A 153 0.99 3.03 -4.36
C PRO A 153 0.14 2.51 -3.20
N TYR A 154 0.54 2.77 -1.95
CA TYR A 154 -0.11 2.26 -0.74
C TYR A 154 -0.72 3.36 0.13
N LYS A 155 -1.02 4.53 -0.47
CA LYS A 155 -1.53 5.72 0.23
C LYS A 155 -2.69 5.40 1.16
N ASP A 156 -3.73 4.78 0.61
CA ASP A 156 -4.98 4.54 1.33
C ASP A 156 -4.78 3.60 2.53
N ILE A 157 -3.90 2.60 2.37
CA ILE A 157 -3.58 1.63 3.41
C ILE A 157 -2.81 2.29 4.56
N LEU A 158 -1.83 3.15 4.23
CA LEU A 158 -1.07 3.89 5.24
C LEU A 158 -1.97 4.89 5.99
N LEU A 159 -2.90 5.55 5.30
CA LEU A 159 -3.89 6.42 5.92
C LEU A 159 -4.81 5.63 6.86
N GLU A 160 -5.34 4.48 6.42
CA GLU A 160 -6.16 3.60 7.26
C GLU A 160 -5.39 3.13 8.50
N PHE A 161 -4.11 2.79 8.33
CA PHE A 161 -3.26 2.41 9.44
C PHE A 161 -3.06 3.56 10.44
N MET A 162 -2.78 4.78 9.96
CA MET A 162 -2.65 5.94 10.83
C MET A 162 -3.95 6.27 11.58
N GLU A 163 -5.12 6.14 10.95
CA GLU A 163 -6.41 6.29 11.65
C GLU A 163 -6.63 5.19 12.69
N THR A 164 -6.22 3.95 12.38
CA THR A 164 -6.19 2.86 13.37
C THR A 164 -5.30 3.21 14.56
N LEU A 165 -4.15 3.85 14.34
CA LEU A 165 -3.24 4.28 15.40
C LEU A 165 -3.77 5.45 16.23
N LYS A 166 -4.63 6.30 15.70
CA LYS A 166 -5.31 7.33 16.49
C LYS A 166 -6.40 6.76 17.39
N ASN A 167 -7.01 5.64 16.99
CA ASN A 167 -8.03 4.99 17.82
C ASN A 167 -7.44 4.56 19.20
N PRO A 168 -8.03 4.98 20.33
CA PRO A 168 -7.54 4.58 21.66
C PRO A 168 -7.80 3.10 21.97
N LEU A 169 -8.69 2.43 21.24
CA LEU A 169 -9.01 1.01 21.43
C LEU A 169 -8.10 0.06 20.65
N SER A 170 -7.26 0.57 19.75
CA SER A 170 -6.30 -0.25 18.99
C SER A 170 -5.04 -0.56 19.79
N PHE A 171 -4.36 -1.66 19.45
CA PHE A 171 -3.10 -2.09 20.08
C PHE A 171 -3.19 -2.22 21.61
N ASN A 172 -4.32 -2.69 22.13
CA ASN A 172 -4.52 -2.89 23.56
C ASN A 172 -3.85 -4.19 24.03
N LEU A 173 -2.56 -4.11 24.38
CA LEU A 173 -1.76 -5.22 24.89
C LEU A 173 -2.36 -5.83 26.17
N ASN A 174 -2.95 -5.03 27.05
CA ASN A 174 -3.53 -5.52 28.30
C ASN A 174 -4.74 -6.44 28.10
N LYS A 175 -5.50 -6.25 27.01
CA LYS A 175 -6.68 -7.07 26.69
C LYS A 175 -6.37 -8.18 25.70
N ASN A 176 -5.51 -7.89 24.71
CA ASN A 176 -5.28 -8.76 23.58
C ASN A 176 -3.93 -9.49 23.67
N GLY A 177 -3.03 -9.09 24.56
CA GLY A 177 -1.65 -9.55 24.55
C GLY A 177 -0.96 -9.29 23.21
N HIS A 178 0.13 -10.01 22.95
CA HIS A 178 0.85 -9.91 21.70
C HIS A 178 0.16 -10.63 20.55
N ILE A 179 0.15 -9.98 19.39
CA ILE A 179 -0.30 -10.51 18.10
C ILE A 179 0.92 -10.55 17.17
N LEU A 180 1.38 -11.73 16.79
CA LEU A 180 2.64 -11.93 16.07
C LEU A 180 2.39 -12.55 14.70
N LEU A 181 2.83 -11.91 13.62
CA LEU A 181 2.87 -12.54 12.30
C LEU A 181 4.12 -13.42 12.21
N SER A 182 3.97 -14.69 11.84
CA SER A 182 5.06 -15.66 12.00
C SER A 182 5.39 -16.43 10.72
N THR A 183 6.70 -16.60 10.51
CA THR A 183 7.27 -17.58 9.59
C THR A 183 8.04 -18.68 10.32
N HIS A 184 7.89 -18.80 11.64
CA HIS A 184 8.53 -19.86 12.42
C HIS A 184 8.13 -21.24 11.90
N CYS A 185 9.01 -22.25 12.02
CA CYS A 185 8.79 -23.59 11.51
C CYS A 185 7.45 -24.22 11.97
N ASP A 186 7.12 -24.06 13.26
CA ASP A 186 5.90 -24.63 13.86
C ASP A 186 4.63 -23.84 13.53
N SER A 187 4.78 -22.57 13.14
CA SER A 187 3.67 -21.64 12.92
C SER A 187 3.86 -20.86 11.63
N TYR A 188 4.25 -21.57 10.57
CA TYR A 188 4.64 -20.96 9.30
C TYR A 188 3.43 -20.33 8.62
N ASN A 189 3.54 -19.04 8.26
CA ASN A 189 2.49 -18.25 7.63
C ASN A 189 1.20 -18.17 8.47
N GLN A 190 1.35 -17.93 9.77
CA GLN A 190 0.24 -17.82 10.72
C GLN A 190 0.36 -16.57 11.58
N ILE A 191 -0.77 -16.12 12.15
CA ILE A 191 -0.76 -15.13 13.23
C ILE A 191 -0.88 -15.86 14.57
N LEU A 192 0.04 -15.59 15.49
CA LEU A 192 -0.02 -16.04 16.87
C LEU A 192 -0.72 -14.97 17.70
N VAL A 193 -1.70 -15.36 18.50
CA VAL A 193 -2.46 -14.48 19.39
C VAL A 193 -2.45 -15.01 20.83
N SER A 194 -2.71 -14.13 21.80
CA SER A 194 -2.92 -14.56 23.18
C SER A 194 -4.18 -15.43 23.30
N SER A 195 -4.15 -16.39 24.20
CA SER A 195 -5.30 -17.25 24.54
C SER A 195 -6.53 -16.49 25.04
N GLU A 196 -6.31 -15.29 25.57
CA GLU A 196 -7.32 -14.43 26.21
C GLU A 196 -8.11 -13.57 25.20
N ILE A 197 -7.75 -13.63 23.91
CA ILE A 197 -8.38 -12.84 22.85
C ILE A 197 -9.80 -13.34 22.50
N ALA A 198 -10.69 -12.38 22.24
CA ALA A 198 -12.05 -12.56 21.74
C ALA A 198 -12.14 -13.36 20.42
N HIS A 199 -13.25 -14.08 20.23
CA HIS A 199 -13.47 -14.96 19.08
C HIS A 199 -13.35 -14.26 17.71
N GLU A 200 -13.66 -12.97 17.61
CA GLU A 200 -13.66 -12.22 16.33
C GLU A 200 -12.26 -12.07 15.70
N VAL A 201 -11.21 -12.05 16.52
CA VAL A 201 -9.82 -11.99 16.05
C VAL A 201 -9.35 -13.35 15.55
N ARG A 202 -10.08 -14.44 15.83
CA ARG A 202 -9.75 -15.81 15.41
C ARG A 202 -10.26 -16.14 14.00
N ASN A 203 -10.93 -15.20 13.34
CA ASN A 203 -11.46 -15.42 12.01
C ASN A 203 -10.32 -15.62 10.99
N PRO A 204 -10.41 -16.66 10.13
CA PRO A 204 -9.47 -16.85 9.04
C PRO A 204 -9.35 -15.59 8.19
N THR A 205 -8.11 -15.26 7.82
CA THR A 205 -7.78 -14.11 6.98
C THR A 205 -7.12 -14.61 5.70
N ALA A 206 -7.33 -13.90 4.60
CA ALA A 206 -6.69 -14.22 3.32
C ALA A 206 -5.16 -14.20 3.45
N GLY A 207 -4.49 -15.02 2.64
CA GLY A 207 -3.02 -15.10 2.58
C GLY A 207 -2.35 -15.85 3.73
N LEU A 208 -3.09 -16.20 4.79
CA LEU A 208 -2.55 -16.89 5.97
C LEU A 208 -3.08 -18.32 6.09
N ASN A 209 -2.29 -19.20 6.70
CA ASN A 209 -2.68 -20.57 7.02
C ASN A 209 -3.69 -20.63 8.17
N GLY A 210 -3.70 -19.62 9.05
CA GLY A 210 -4.62 -19.56 10.18
C GLY A 210 -4.11 -18.66 11.31
N ILE A 211 -4.85 -18.70 12.41
CA ILE A 211 -4.56 -17.96 13.64
C ILE A 211 -4.47 -18.96 14.79
N VAL A 212 -3.38 -18.91 15.55
CA VAL A 212 -3.06 -19.88 16.61
C VAL A 212 -2.94 -19.17 17.96
N LEU A 213 -3.52 -19.77 19.01
CA LEU A 213 -3.54 -19.24 20.37
C LEU A 213 -2.27 -19.62 21.15
N ASP A 214 -1.12 -19.06 20.77
CA ASP A 214 0.16 -19.48 21.40
C ASP A 214 1.19 -18.35 21.58
N SER A 215 0.82 -17.08 21.37
CA SER A 215 1.83 -15.99 21.38
C SER A 215 2.55 -15.87 22.72
N ASN A 216 1.84 -15.91 23.85
CA ASN A 216 2.43 -15.78 25.18
C ASN A 216 3.39 -16.94 25.50
N LYS A 217 2.99 -18.17 25.19
CA LYS A 217 3.83 -19.36 25.42
C LYS A 217 5.06 -19.35 24.53
N HIS A 218 4.89 -18.95 23.27
CA HIS A 218 5.99 -18.82 22.32
C HIS A 218 7.01 -17.78 22.80
N LEU A 219 6.57 -16.59 23.20
CA LEU A 219 7.46 -15.52 23.67
C LEU A 219 8.19 -15.90 24.97
N LYS A 220 7.47 -16.50 25.94
CA LYS A 220 8.07 -16.97 27.21
C LYS A 220 9.11 -18.08 27.04
N LYS A 221 9.14 -18.76 25.89
CA LYS A 221 10.18 -19.75 25.57
C LYS A 221 11.55 -19.10 25.32
N TYR A 222 11.56 -17.83 24.89
CA TYR A 222 12.76 -17.16 24.40
C TYR A 222 13.12 -15.89 25.18
N PHE A 223 12.14 -15.20 25.75
CA PHE A 223 12.32 -13.94 26.46
C PHE A 223 11.95 -14.09 27.94
N SER A 224 12.74 -13.46 28.81
CA SER A 224 12.44 -13.30 30.23
C SER A 224 11.25 -12.36 30.45
N ASP A 225 10.59 -12.45 31.61
CA ASP A 225 9.47 -11.56 31.93
C ASP A 225 9.89 -10.08 31.92
N GLN A 226 11.14 -9.77 32.28
CA GLN A 226 11.70 -8.40 32.21
C GLN A 226 11.79 -7.90 30.76
N ASN A 227 12.28 -8.75 29.86
CA ASN A 227 12.36 -8.44 28.42
C ASN A 227 10.97 -8.22 27.82
N LEU A 228 9.97 -9.04 28.20
CA LEU A 228 8.60 -8.89 27.74
C LEU A 228 7.96 -7.60 28.25
N GLN A 229 8.13 -7.27 29.52
CA GLN A 229 7.67 -5.99 30.08
C GLN A 229 8.28 -4.80 29.34
N TYR A 230 9.59 -4.85 29.05
CA TYR A 230 10.26 -3.80 28.29
C TYR A 230 9.73 -3.66 26.85
N ILE A 231 9.48 -4.79 26.16
CA ILE A 231 8.86 -4.79 24.82
C ILE A 231 7.47 -4.17 24.88
N GLU A 232 6.64 -4.56 25.85
CA GLU A 232 5.29 -4.01 26.04
C GLU A 232 5.32 -2.50 26.29
N GLU A 233 6.17 -2.03 27.20
CA GLU A 233 6.36 -0.61 27.48
C GLU A 233 6.79 0.15 26.22
N MET A 234 7.68 -0.41 25.41
CA MET A 234 8.14 0.22 24.18
C MET A 234 7.01 0.34 23.15
N ILE A 235 6.20 -0.72 22.97
CA ILE A 235 5.06 -0.69 22.05
C ILE A 235 4.03 0.35 22.51
N LEU A 236 3.78 0.46 23.82
CA LEU A 236 2.88 1.48 24.37
C LEU A 236 3.42 2.91 24.17
N LYS A 237 4.72 3.12 24.34
CA LYS A 237 5.38 4.40 24.02
C LYS A 237 5.24 4.76 22.55
N LEU A 238 5.51 3.81 21.65
CA LEU A 238 5.26 3.99 20.22
C LEU A 238 3.79 4.34 19.95
N LYS A 239 2.85 3.61 20.55
CA LYS A 239 1.41 3.84 20.32
C LYS A 239 1.02 5.25 20.73
N LYS A 240 1.50 5.71 21.88
CA LYS A 240 1.28 7.08 22.36
C LYS A 240 1.85 8.10 21.37
N ALA A 241 3.11 7.94 20.97
CA ALA A 241 3.77 8.84 20.02
C ALA A 241 2.99 8.91 18.69
N TYR A 242 2.71 7.77 18.06
CA TYR A 242 2.04 7.71 16.76
C TYR A 242 0.58 8.16 16.81
N SER A 243 -0.12 7.97 17.93
CA SER A 243 -1.50 8.47 18.10
C SER A 243 -1.59 10.00 18.16
N ALA A 244 -0.51 10.68 18.55
CA ALA A 244 -0.42 12.12 18.67
C ALA A 244 0.18 12.81 17.43
N ILE A 245 0.58 12.05 16.40
CA ILE A 245 1.17 12.62 15.18
C ILE A 245 0.09 13.33 14.37
N GLU A 246 0.33 14.61 14.12
CA GLU A 246 -0.29 15.33 13.01
C GLU A 246 0.49 15.05 11.73
N PHE A 247 -0.21 14.79 10.63
CA PHE A 247 0.40 14.55 9.33
C PHE A 247 -0.48 15.11 8.21
N ASP A 248 0.16 15.43 7.08
CA ASP A 248 -0.54 15.86 5.87
C ASP A 248 -0.88 14.64 5.00
N PRO A 249 -2.17 14.35 4.74
CA PRO A 249 -2.57 13.26 3.83
C PRO A 249 -2.09 13.42 2.38
N MET A 250 -1.69 14.62 1.97
CA MET A 250 -1.06 14.87 0.66
C MET A 250 0.44 14.59 0.69
N TYR A 251 1.08 14.63 1.86
CA TYR A 251 2.51 14.41 2.05
C TYR A 251 2.77 13.41 3.18
N LEU A 252 2.57 12.12 2.90
CA LEU A 252 2.71 11.03 3.90
C LEU A 252 4.11 10.93 4.53
N PHE A 253 5.15 11.46 3.88
CA PHE A 253 6.48 11.51 4.48
C PHE A 253 6.51 12.36 5.76
N SER A 254 5.57 13.30 5.93
CA SER A 254 5.39 14.04 7.18
C SER A 254 5.17 13.14 8.40
N ILE A 255 4.59 11.94 8.23
CA ILE A 255 4.43 10.93 9.29
C ILE A 255 5.79 10.60 9.90
N LEU A 256 6.80 10.32 9.07
CA LEU A 256 8.14 9.93 9.54
C LEU A 256 8.86 11.10 10.20
N VAL A 257 8.81 12.28 9.59
CA VAL A 257 9.44 13.49 10.12
C VAL A 257 8.87 13.85 11.50
N ASN A 258 7.56 13.77 11.66
CA ASN A 258 6.90 14.12 12.91
C ASN A 258 7.04 13.01 13.95
N ALA A 259 7.02 11.73 13.54
CA ALA A 259 7.37 10.62 14.42
C ALA A 259 8.76 10.77 15.02
N ALA A 260 9.77 11.06 14.19
CA ALA A 260 11.15 11.24 14.65
C ALA A 260 11.27 12.38 15.68
N LYS A 261 10.57 13.51 15.46
CA LYS A 261 10.55 14.63 16.41
C LYS A 261 9.96 14.23 17.76
N ILE A 262 8.81 13.56 17.77
CA ILE A 262 8.14 13.13 19.01
C ILE A 262 9.00 12.08 19.72
N LEU A 263 9.48 11.08 19.00
CA LEU A 263 10.27 10.00 19.58
C LEU A 263 11.57 10.50 20.18
N ARG A 264 12.29 11.46 19.57
CA ARG A 264 13.47 12.08 20.19
C ARG A 264 13.15 12.83 21.49
N SER A 265 11.95 13.39 21.61
CA SER A 265 11.54 14.14 22.79
C SER A 265 11.09 13.25 23.94
N GLU A 266 10.42 12.12 23.62
CA GLU A 266 9.87 11.19 24.61
C GLU A 266 10.83 10.04 24.96
N ILE A 267 11.62 9.60 23.99
CA ILE A 267 12.60 8.53 24.10
C ILE A 267 13.95 9.23 23.99
N LYS A 268 14.73 9.26 25.07
CA LYS A 268 16.15 9.68 25.04
C LYS A 268 16.95 8.67 24.22
N SER A 269 16.67 8.60 22.93
CA SER A 269 17.33 7.73 21.98
C SER A 269 18.73 8.27 21.78
N SER A 270 19.72 7.56 22.34
CA SER A 270 21.14 7.78 22.10
C SER A 270 21.61 7.22 20.75
N ILE A 271 20.68 6.84 19.86
CA ILE A 271 21.01 6.26 18.56
C ILE A 271 21.28 7.39 17.56
N VAL A 272 22.43 8.03 17.72
CA VAL A 272 23.16 8.60 16.59
C VAL A 272 24.13 7.49 16.18
N GLN A 273 23.71 6.61 15.27
CA GLN A 273 24.65 5.75 14.57
C GLN A 273 25.39 6.62 13.54
N GLU A 274 26.41 7.33 14.01
CA GLU A 274 27.55 7.64 13.18
C GLU A 274 28.39 6.38 13.11
N ASP A 275 28.18 5.55 12.09
CA ASP A 275 29.23 4.63 11.66
C ASP A 275 29.59 4.96 10.22
N GLU A 276 30.79 5.51 10.02
CA GLU A 276 31.54 5.39 8.77
C GLU A 276 31.90 3.90 8.58
N ARG A 277 30.92 3.07 8.18
CA ARG A 277 31.19 1.67 7.85
C ARG A 277 31.94 1.63 6.51
N SER A 278 33.07 0.93 6.50
CA SER A 278 33.83 0.67 5.28
C SER A 278 32.94 -0.06 4.28
N SER A 279 32.83 0.49 3.07
CA SER A 279 31.99 0.04 1.96
C SER A 279 32.48 -1.27 1.31
N GLU A 280 32.65 -2.34 2.09
CA GLU A 280 32.78 -3.66 1.51
C GLU A 280 31.39 -4.15 1.09
N LYS A 281 31.21 -4.33 -0.22
CA LYS A 281 29.96 -4.83 -0.82
C LYS A 281 29.72 -6.26 -0.35
N MET A 282 29.02 -6.41 0.77
CA MET A 282 28.61 -7.72 1.29
C MET A 282 27.54 -8.32 0.37
N ARG A 283 27.47 -9.66 0.33
CA ARG A 283 26.47 -10.38 -0.49
C ARG A 283 25.04 -10.32 0.08
N LYS A 284 24.88 -9.79 1.30
CA LYS A 284 23.68 -9.81 2.11
C LYS A 284 23.52 -8.44 2.77
N GLU A 285 22.33 -7.85 2.72
CA GLU A 285 22.03 -6.60 3.43
C GLU A 285 21.72 -6.85 4.91
N SER A 286 22.15 -5.95 5.79
CA SER A 286 21.81 -6.04 7.23
C SER A 286 20.44 -5.43 7.51
N ILE A 287 19.41 -6.27 7.49
CA ILE A 287 18.04 -5.83 7.79
C ILE A 287 17.87 -5.53 9.28
N PHE A 288 18.40 -6.36 10.18
CA PHE A 288 18.37 -6.14 11.63
C PHE A 288 19.79 -5.98 12.17
N LEU A 289 19.99 -5.03 13.07
CA LEU A 289 21.26 -4.82 13.79
C LEU A 289 21.64 -6.10 14.56
N SER A 290 20.66 -6.74 15.19
CA SER A 290 20.82 -8.02 15.89
C SER A 290 21.22 -9.20 14.98
N ALA A 291 21.17 -9.02 13.65
CA ALA A 291 21.55 -10.03 12.65
C ALA A 291 22.95 -9.81 12.05
N GLU A 292 23.61 -8.68 12.34
CA GLU A 292 24.94 -8.35 11.80
C GLU A 292 25.99 -9.46 11.97
N PRO A 293 26.07 -10.17 13.12
CA PRO A 293 27.04 -11.25 13.27
C PRO A 293 26.85 -12.43 12.29
N ARG A 294 25.73 -12.46 11.55
CA ARG A 294 25.33 -13.56 10.66
C ARG A 294 25.24 -13.16 9.19
N MET A 295 25.85 -12.03 8.81
CA MET A 295 25.82 -11.55 7.42
C MET A 295 26.53 -12.48 6.43
N ASN A 296 27.47 -13.30 6.91
CA ASN A 296 28.21 -14.27 6.09
C ASN A 296 27.55 -15.66 6.02
N SER A 297 26.43 -15.86 6.71
CA SER A 297 25.70 -17.13 6.73
C SER A 297 24.47 -17.08 5.84
N PHE A 298 24.26 -18.16 5.09
CA PHE A 298 23.11 -18.36 4.20
C PHE A 298 22.40 -19.66 4.53
N VAL A 299 21.10 -19.57 4.73
CA VAL A 299 20.22 -20.71 4.96
C VAL A 299 19.34 -20.90 3.73
N TYR A 300 19.39 -22.11 3.15
CA TYR A 300 18.54 -22.45 2.02
C TYR A 300 17.09 -22.60 2.45
N TRP A 301 16.19 -22.30 1.50
CA TRP A 301 14.75 -22.46 1.72
C TRP A 301 14.40 -23.94 1.96
N PRO A 302 13.76 -24.30 3.09
CA PRO A 302 13.43 -25.69 3.38
C PRO A 302 12.43 -26.28 2.38
N GLU A 303 12.66 -27.51 1.92
CA GLU A 303 11.76 -28.20 0.96
C GLU A 303 10.34 -28.39 1.51
N LYS A 304 10.20 -28.54 2.84
CA LYS A 304 8.90 -28.64 3.52
C LYS A 304 7.98 -27.43 3.26
N PHE A 305 8.55 -26.26 2.96
CA PHE A 305 7.81 -25.04 2.66
C PHE A 305 7.85 -24.74 1.17
N LYS A 306 7.28 -25.63 0.35
CA LYS A 306 7.32 -25.49 -1.10
C LYS A 306 6.68 -24.17 -1.58
N ARG A 307 7.48 -23.36 -2.26
CA ARG A 307 7.05 -22.13 -2.92
C ARG A 307 6.24 -22.47 -4.18
N ARG A 308 5.17 -21.72 -4.43
CA ARG A 308 4.28 -21.83 -5.59
C ARG A 308 4.14 -20.46 -6.25
N THR A 309 3.78 -20.46 -7.53
CA THR A 309 3.40 -19.20 -8.17
C THR A 309 1.97 -18.83 -7.78
N LYS A 310 1.69 -17.54 -7.70
CA LYS A 310 0.33 -17.03 -7.46
C LYS A 310 -0.67 -17.60 -8.47
N GLU A 311 -0.28 -17.66 -9.74
CA GLU A 311 -1.11 -18.16 -10.83
C GLU A 311 -1.48 -19.64 -10.68
N GLU A 312 -0.57 -20.47 -10.17
CA GLU A 312 -0.87 -21.88 -9.88
C GLU A 312 -2.00 -22.02 -8.86
N LEU A 313 -1.98 -21.23 -7.80
CA LEU A 313 -3.03 -21.27 -6.78
C LEU A 313 -4.36 -20.71 -7.28
N GLU A 314 -4.31 -19.59 -8.01
CA GLU A 314 -5.51 -18.96 -8.56
C GLU A 314 -6.18 -19.85 -9.64
N LYS A 315 -5.40 -20.60 -10.44
CA LYS A 315 -5.92 -21.57 -11.43
C LYS A 315 -6.48 -22.85 -10.79
N ALA A 316 -5.92 -23.28 -9.66
CA ALA A 316 -6.39 -24.47 -8.95
C ALA A 316 -7.76 -24.26 -8.27
N MET A 317 -8.15 -22.99 -8.02
CA MET A 317 -9.47 -22.64 -7.52
C MET A 317 -10.54 -22.79 -8.61
N VAL A 318 -11.34 -23.86 -8.54
CA VAL A 318 -12.55 -23.99 -9.35
C VAL A 318 -13.54 -22.91 -8.91
N GLN A 319 -13.77 -21.91 -9.76
CA GLN A 319 -14.75 -20.86 -9.53
C GLN A 319 -16.13 -21.48 -9.29
N THR A 320 -16.52 -21.58 -8.02
CA THR A 320 -17.85 -22.07 -7.67
C THR A 320 -18.81 -20.91 -7.88
N THR A 321 -19.48 -20.89 -9.03
CA THR A 321 -20.50 -19.88 -9.39
C THR A 321 -21.73 -19.90 -8.47
N ASN A 322 -21.81 -20.85 -7.53
CA ASN A 322 -23.01 -21.14 -6.77
C ASN A 322 -22.81 -20.86 -5.28
N LYS A 323 -23.11 -19.61 -4.89
CA LYS A 323 -23.62 -19.08 -3.61
C LYS A 323 -22.99 -17.69 -3.39
N LEU A 324 -23.75 -16.64 -3.70
CA LEU A 324 -23.35 -15.27 -3.41
C LEU A 324 -23.10 -15.13 -1.89
N TYR A 325 -21.86 -14.83 -1.51
CA TYR A 325 -21.56 -14.39 -0.15
C TYR A 325 -22.13 -12.98 0.02
N HIS A 326 -23.11 -12.85 0.91
CA HIS A 326 -23.56 -11.57 1.44
C HIS A 326 -22.96 -11.43 2.85
N PRO A 327 -22.08 -10.44 3.09
CA PRO A 327 -21.59 -10.18 4.43
C PRO A 327 -22.76 -9.97 5.38
N LYS A 328 -22.71 -10.55 6.59
CA LYS A 328 -23.65 -10.17 7.65
C LYS A 328 -23.31 -8.75 8.06
N GLU A 329 -24.22 -7.81 7.79
CA GLU A 329 -24.15 -6.46 8.32
C GLU A 329 -24.32 -6.52 9.84
N THR A 330 -23.21 -6.38 10.55
CA THR A 330 -23.21 -5.95 11.96
C THR A 330 -22.33 -4.72 12.07
N ASP A 331 -23.01 -3.61 12.32
CA ASP A 331 -22.54 -2.31 12.83
C ASP A 331 -21.39 -1.60 12.12
N LYS A 332 -21.69 -1.06 10.94
CA LYS A 332 -21.27 0.30 10.60
C LYS A 332 -22.54 1.11 10.36
N GLN A 333 -22.90 1.97 11.31
CA GLN A 333 -23.97 2.93 11.08
C GLN A 333 -23.60 3.75 9.82
N PRO A 334 -24.43 3.72 8.77
CA PRO A 334 -24.21 4.60 7.64
C PRO A 334 -24.35 6.05 8.15
N LEU A 335 -23.35 6.87 7.82
CA LEU A 335 -23.51 8.33 7.85
C LEU A 335 -24.81 8.67 7.14
N LYS A 336 -25.74 9.31 7.85
CA LYS A 336 -26.96 9.86 7.26
C LYS A 336 -26.57 10.90 6.21
N MET A 337 -26.42 10.48 4.96
CA MET A 337 -26.58 11.39 3.83
C MET A 337 -28.06 11.73 3.75
N GLY A 338 -28.36 13.02 3.78
CA GLY A 338 -29.68 13.55 3.52
C GLY A 338 -30.20 13.06 2.18
N GLU A 339 -31.51 12.78 2.17
CA GLU A 339 -32.29 12.39 1.01
C GLU A 339 -31.99 13.29 -0.19
N LEU A 340 -31.46 12.69 -1.26
CA LEU A 340 -31.46 13.30 -2.58
C LEU A 340 -31.94 12.26 -3.59
N GLY A 341 -33.19 12.48 -4.02
CA GLY A 341 -33.80 12.11 -5.29
C GLY A 341 -33.41 10.78 -5.92
N GLU A 342 -34.36 9.86 -5.93
CA GLU A 342 -34.39 8.68 -6.80
C GLU A 342 -34.16 9.07 -8.27
N ALA A 343 -32.95 8.81 -8.76
CA ALA A 343 -32.70 8.48 -10.15
C ALA A 343 -31.81 7.24 -10.15
N GLN A 344 -32.39 6.07 -10.44
CA GLN A 344 -31.66 4.83 -10.60
C GLN A 344 -30.67 4.96 -11.78
N GLU A 345 -29.44 5.38 -11.50
CA GLU A 345 -28.33 5.22 -12.44
C GLU A 345 -28.02 3.72 -12.56
N GLN A 346 -28.47 3.13 -13.67
CA GLN A 346 -28.02 1.80 -14.08
C GLN A 346 -26.53 1.87 -14.42
N PHE A 347 -25.68 1.44 -13.48
CA PHE A 347 -24.26 1.21 -13.73
C PHE A 347 -24.08 0.17 -14.84
N LYS A 348 -23.78 0.62 -16.06
CA LYS A 348 -23.29 -0.24 -17.16
C LYS A 348 -21.76 -0.24 -17.15
N ILE A 349 -21.18 -1.42 -17.01
CA ILE A 349 -19.73 -1.67 -17.04
C ILE A 349 -19.14 -1.11 -18.36
N ARG A 350 -17.99 -0.44 -18.29
CA ARG A 350 -17.22 0.15 -19.41
C ARG A 350 -16.60 -0.91 -20.34
N THR A 351 -17.38 -1.90 -20.78
CA THR A 351 -17.02 -2.90 -21.80
C THR A 351 -18.01 -2.90 -22.95
N MET A 352 -18.73 -1.79 -23.19
CA MET A 352 -19.32 -1.57 -24.50
C MET A 352 -18.18 -1.32 -25.48
N LYS A 353 -17.99 -2.23 -26.45
CA LYS A 353 -17.17 -2.00 -27.63
C LYS A 353 -17.56 -0.63 -28.19
N ARG A 354 -16.57 0.28 -28.27
CA ARG A 354 -16.79 1.62 -28.82
C ARG A 354 -17.37 1.50 -30.23
N PRO A 355 -18.31 2.38 -30.63
CA PRO A 355 -18.93 2.30 -31.94
C PRO A 355 -17.86 2.51 -33.02
N ILE A 356 -17.92 1.69 -34.06
CA ILE A 356 -17.14 1.93 -35.28
C ILE A 356 -17.87 3.03 -36.05
N VAL A 357 -17.16 4.09 -36.40
CA VAL A 357 -17.72 5.26 -37.11
C VAL A 357 -16.95 5.54 -38.39
N GLU A 358 -17.64 6.09 -39.38
CA GLU A 358 -17.04 6.49 -40.65
C GLU A 358 -16.14 7.71 -40.48
N ILE A 359 -15.01 7.73 -41.19
CA ILE A 359 -14.11 8.89 -41.23
C ILE A 359 -14.79 9.99 -42.05
N LYS A 360 -15.18 11.07 -41.37
CA LYS A 360 -15.74 12.28 -41.99
C LYS A 360 -14.68 13.38 -42.06
N SER A 361 -14.70 14.18 -43.13
CA SER A 361 -13.89 15.40 -43.19
C SER A 361 -14.39 16.41 -42.15
N LEU A 362 -13.45 17.04 -41.43
CA LEU A 362 -13.78 18.08 -40.46
C LEU A 362 -14.42 19.29 -41.16
N PRO A 363 -15.48 19.88 -40.58
CA PRO A 363 -16.01 21.15 -41.08
C PRO A 363 -14.99 22.27 -40.85
N ILE A 364 -15.13 23.37 -41.58
CA ILE A 364 -14.29 24.55 -41.40
C ILE A 364 -14.61 25.16 -40.02
N ILE A 365 -13.61 25.19 -39.14
CA ILE A 365 -13.75 25.78 -37.80
C ILE A 365 -13.64 27.30 -37.93
N PRO A 366 -14.61 28.08 -37.42
CA PRO A 366 -14.54 29.54 -37.42
C PRO A 366 -13.29 30.04 -36.70
N THR A 367 -12.64 31.11 -37.18
CA THR A 367 -11.39 31.62 -36.58
C THR A 367 -11.54 32.98 -35.92
N SER A 368 -12.76 33.53 -35.85
CA SER A 368 -13.02 34.91 -35.42
C SER A 368 -13.54 35.03 -33.99
N ASN A 369 -14.13 33.98 -33.42
CA ASN A 369 -14.81 34.03 -32.13
C ASN A 369 -14.72 32.69 -31.38
N SER A 370 -14.24 32.74 -30.14
CA SER A 370 -14.09 31.59 -29.25
C SER A 370 -15.39 30.85 -28.94
N LEU A 371 -16.53 31.55 -28.90
CA LEU A 371 -17.85 30.92 -28.70
C LEU A 371 -18.26 30.10 -29.92
N ASP A 372 -18.10 30.66 -31.12
CA ASP A 372 -18.45 29.99 -32.37
C ASP A 372 -17.54 28.78 -32.61
N ILE A 373 -16.27 28.87 -32.21
CA ILE A 373 -15.33 27.75 -32.18
C ILE A 373 -15.87 26.61 -31.30
N LEU A 374 -16.22 26.90 -30.04
CA LEU A 374 -16.69 25.87 -29.10
C LEU A 374 -18.04 25.27 -29.49
N ILE A 375 -18.95 26.07 -30.07
CA ILE A 375 -20.21 25.58 -30.62
C ILE A 375 -19.93 24.60 -31.78
N THR A 376 -18.99 24.93 -32.66
CA THR A 376 -18.58 24.05 -33.77
C THR A 376 -17.99 22.74 -33.24
N ILE A 377 -17.18 22.77 -32.18
CA ILE A 377 -16.66 21.56 -31.53
C ILE A 377 -17.80 20.71 -30.94
N LYS A 378 -18.78 21.34 -30.29
CA LYS A 378 -19.96 20.65 -29.75
C LYS A 378 -20.74 19.95 -30.87
N GLU A 379 -20.88 20.59 -32.03
CA GLU A 379 -21.53 20.00 -33.21
C GLU A 379 -20.76 18.80 -33.77
N ILE A 380 -19.42 18.89 -33.87
CA ILE A 380 -18.56 17.78 -34.31
C ILE A 380 -18.72 16.58 -33.36
N VAL A 381 -18.76 16.82 -32.05
CA VAL A 381 -18.99 15.74 -31.06
C VAL A 381 -20.40 15.15 -31.21
N ASN A 382 -21.41 15.97 -31.52
CA ASN A 382 -22.78 15.51 -31.73
C ASN A 382 -22.96 14.69 -33.01
N GLN A 383 -22.17 14.94 -34.06
CA GLN A 383 -22.27 14.28 -35.37
C GLN A 383 -21.51 12.95 -35.48
N ASP A 384 -21.11 12.36 -34.35
CA ASP A 384 -20.48 11.03 -34.24
C ASP A 384 -19.21 10.89 -35.09
N TYR A 385 -18.36 11.91 -35.08
CA TYR A 385 -17.02 11.85 -35.68
C TYR A 385 -16.14 10.83 -34.95
N GLU A 386 -15.14 10.30 -35.65
CA GLU A 386 -14.10 9.47 -35.01
C GLU A 386 -13.32 10.27 -33.95
N ILE A 387 -12.90 9.58 -32.90
CA ILE A 387 -12.21 10.16 -31.74
C ILE A 387 -10.98 10.97 -32.19
N ARG A 388 -10.21 10.46 -33.17
CA ARG A 388 -9.04 11.17 -33.70
C ARG A 388 -9.40 12.47 -34.38
N SER A 389 -10.49 12.51 -35.15
CA SER A 389 -10.97 13.74 -35.79
C SER A 389 -11.48 14.73 -34.75
N ILE A 390 -12.17 14.27 -33.71
CA ILE A 390 -12.54 15.12 -32.56
C ILE A 390 -11.29 15.69 -31.88
N GLY A 391 -10.25 14.88 -31.68
CA GLY A 391 -8.97 15.33 -31.14
C GLY A 391 -8.29 16.39 -31.98
N ARG A 392 -8.29 16.24 -33.31
CA ARG A 392 -7.77 17.26 -34.25
C ARG A 392 -8.58 18.55 -34.23
N ALA A 393 -9.91 18.44 -34.15
CA ALA A 393 -10.77 19.61 -34.05
C ALA A 393 -10.51 20.39 -32.74
N LEU A 394 -10.34 19.68 -31.62
CA LEU A 394 -9.97 20.28 -30.33
C LEU A 394 -8.59 20.94 -30.36
N GLU A 395 -7.62 20.37 -31.09
CA GLU A 395 -6.30 20.94 -31.27
C GLU A 395 -6.36 22.27 -32.04
N LEU A 396 -7.06 22.30 -33.18
CA LEU A 396 -7.29 23.52 -33.96
C LEU A 396 -8.05 24.58 -33.15
N ALA A 397 -9.10 24.17 -32.43
CA ALA A 397 -9.87 25.07 -31.57
C ALA A 397 -9.01 25.65 -30.45
N ARG A 398 -8.17 24.84 -29.80
CA ARG A 398 -7.25 25.31 -28.76
C ARG A 398 -6.30 26.37 -29.32
N ASP A 399 -5.73 26.13 -30.48
CA ASP A 399 -4.74 27.03 -31.08
C ASP A 399 -5.38 28.36 -31.50
N TYR A 400 -6.62 28.36 -31.99
CA TYR A 400 -7.40 29.58 -32.26
C TYR A 400 -7.90 30.28 -31.00
N ILE A 401 -8.33 29.55 -29.97
CA ILE A 401 -8.76 30.16 -28.70
C ILE A 401 -7.57 30.78 -27.96
N LYS A 402 -6.38 30.16 -28.05
CA LYS A 402 -5.15 30.67 -27.45
C LYS A 402 -4.76 32.06 -27.96
N THR A 403 -5.08 32.40 -29.21
CA THR A 403 -4.82 33.75 -29.75
C THR A 403 -5.84 34.79 -29.29
N MET A 404 -6.97 34.37 -28.71
CA MET A 404 -8.07 35.24 -28.31
C MET A 404 -8.20 35.40 -26.78
N ILE A 405 -7.90 34.37 -25.99
CA ILE A 405 -8.14 34.33 -24.55
C ILE A 405 -6.98 33.65 -23.82
N LEU A 406 -6.46 34.28 -22.75
CA LEU A 406 -5.38 33.79 -21.88
C LEU A 406 -5.89 33.01 -20.65
N HIS A 407 -6.92 32.17 -20.80
CA HIS A 407 -7.39 31.31 -19.72
C HIS A 407 -6.66 29.96 -19.71
N SER A 408 -5.63 29.87 -18.87
CA SER A 408 -4.74 28.69 -18.74
C SER A 408 -5.49 27.38 -18.50
N ASN A 409 -6.59 27.41 -17.73
CA ASN A 409 -7.34 26.21 -17.36
C ASN A 409 -8.07 25.56 -18.56
N ILE A 410 -8.75 26.35 -19.41
CA ILE A 410 -9.47 25.83 -20.58
C ILE A 410 -8.47 25.23 -21.58
N LEU A 411 -7.37 25.95 -21.85
CA LEU A 411 -6.33 25.48 -22.77
C LEU A 411 -5.63 24.20 -22.29
N TRP A 412 -5.44 24.08 -20.97
CA TRP A 412 -4.87 22.88 -20.35
C TRP A 412 -5.81 21.68 -20.47
N GLU A 413 -7.10 21.85 -20.17
CA GLU A 413 -8.09 20.77 -20.29
C GLU A 413 -8.28 20.33 -21.75
N MET A 414 -8.36 21.26 -22.70
CA MET A 414 -8.38 20.92 -24.13
C MET A 414 -7.14 20.11 -24.52
N SER A 415 -5.96 20.48 -24.02
CA SER A 415 -4.72 19.73 -24.29
C SER A 415 -4.74 18.31 -23.73
N LYS A 416 -5.42 18.08 -22.59
CA LYS A 416 -5.62 16.74 -22.04
C LYS A 416 -6.46 15.87 -22.97
N PHE A 417 -7.55 16.40 -23.51
CA PHE A 417 -8.41 15.67 -24.46
C PHE A 417 -7.71 15.42 -25.80
N VAL A 418 -6.96 16.41 -26.32
CA VAL A 418 -6.15 16.23 -27.54
C VAL A 418 -5.17 15.07 -27.39
N ASN A 419 -4.40 15.04 -26.31
CA ASN A 419 -3.42 13.98 -26.06
C ASN A 419 -4.08 12.59 -25.88
N LEU A 420 -5.25 12.55 -25.24
CA LEU A 420 -6.02 11.32 -25.05
C LEU A 420 -6.56 10.79 -26.37
N TYR A 421 -7.09 11.66 -27.23
CA TYR A 421 -7.80 11.29 -28.45
C TYR A 421 -6.90 11.07 -29.65
N GLN A 422 -5.74 11.72 -29.72
CA GLN A 422 -4.73 11.42 -30.75
C GLN A 422 -4.20 9.98 -30.66
N ARG A 423 -4.22 9.38 -29.47
CA ARG A 423 -3.74 8.00 -29.21
C ARG A 423 -4.81 6.92 -29.42
N ALA A 424 -6.05 7.29 -29.74
CA ALA A 424 -7.12 6.33 -29.95
C ALA A 424 -6.90 5.50 -31.23
N GLU A 425 -7.53 4.33 -31.32
CA GLU A 425 -7.55 3.52 -32.54
C GLU A 425 -8.33 4.23 -33.67
N PRO A 426 -7.96 4.04 -34.95
CA PRO A 426 -8.68 4.64 -36.08
C PRO A 426 -10.11 4.07 -36.20
N ASN A 427 -11.04 4.85 -36.73
CA ASN A 427 -12.45 4.47 -36.96
C ASN A 427 -13.26 4.21 -35.67
N VAL A 428 -12.77 4.63 -34.51
CA VAL A 428 -13.45 4.46 -33.23
C VAL A 428 -14.13 5.76 -32.82
N GLY A 429 -15.43 5.71 -32.54
CA GLY A 429 -16.23 6.82 -32.02
C GLY A 429 -16.29 6.84 -30.49
N LEU A 430 -16.76 7.95 -29.93
CA LEU A 430 -16.99 8.07 -28.49
C LEU A 430 -18.15 7.16 -28.06
N SER A 431 -18.04 6.55 -26.88
CA SER A 431 -19.22 5.92 -26.26
C SER A 431 -20.26 6.97 -25.86
N PRO A 432 -21.55 6.61 -25.69
CA PRO A 432 -22.60 7.55 -25.29
C PRO A 432 -22.28 8.33 -24.02
N ASN A 433 -21.61 7.69 -23.05
CA ASN A 433 -21.19 8.34 -21.80
C ASN A 433 -20.01 9.30 -22.04
N GLU A 434 -18.99 8.88 -22.78
CA GLU A 434 -17.86 9.78 -23.12
C GLU A 434 -18.32 10.99 -23.95
N LYS A 435 -19.30 10.79 -24.84
CA LYS A 435 -19.93 11.86 -25.62
C LYS A 435 -20.66 12.85 -24.70
N LYS A 436 -21.46 12.34 -23.75
CA LYS A 436 -22.16 13.17 -22.75
C LYS A 436 -21.18 13.97 -21.89
N ASP A 437 -20.15 13.33 -21.36
CA ASP A 437 -19.13 13.96 -20.51
C ASP A 437 -18.39 15.08 -21.26
N LEU A 438 -18.01 14.83 -22.52
CA LEU A 438 -17.30 15.81 -23.34
C LEU A 438 -18.20 17.01 -23.70
N ILE A 439 -19.49 16.78 -24.00
CA ILE A 439 -20.45 17.85 -24.26
C ILE A 439 -20.65 18.72 -23.02
N GLU A 440 -20.81 18.11 -21.84
CA GLU A 440 -20.95 18.85 -20.58
C GLU A 440 -19.71 19.72 -20.31
N GLN A 441 -18.52 19.20 -20.63
CA GLN A 441 -17.28 19.98 -20.48
C GLN A 441 -17.20 21.15 -21.46
N ILE A 442 -17.61 20.97 -22.72
CA ILE A 442 -17.67 22.05 -23.71
C ILE A 442 -18.68 23.12 -23.27
N GLU A 443 -19.82 22.74 -22.71
CA GLU A 443 -20.80 23.68 -22.16
C GLU A 443 -20.25 24.49 -20.98
N LYS A 444 -19.47 23.86 -20.09
CA LYS A 444 -18.73 24.58 -19.03
C LYS A 444 -17.78 25.61 -19.61
N TRP A 445 -17.03 25.28 -20.67
CA TRP A 445 -16.15 26.23 -21.34
C TRP A 445 -16.91 27.38 -22.00
N ILE A 446 -18.04 27.10 -22.65
CA ILE A 446 -18.91 28.13 -23.25
C ILE A 446 -19.40 29.10 -22.17
N ASN A 447 -19.92 28.59 -21.05
CA ASN A 447 -20.42 29.41 -19.94
C ASN A 447 -19.33 30.26 -19.29
N LEU A 448 -18.12 29.72 -19.15
CA LEU A 448 -16.98 30.48 -18.63
C LEU A 448 -16.62 31.64 -19.56
N ILE A 449 -16.55 31.39 -20.88
CA ILE A 449 -16.20 32.41 -21.87
C ILE A 449 -17.30 33.46 -22.03
N SER A 450 -18.59 33.08 -21.94
CA SER A 450 -19.70 34.03 -22.02
C SER A 450 -19.69 34.99 -20.82
N ASN A 451 -19.42 34.48 -19.61
CA ASN A 451 -19.35 35.30 -18.40
C ASN A 451 -18.20 36.32 -18.44
N ILE A 452 -17.09 35.98 -19.10
CA ILE A 452 -15.94 36.88 -19.27
C ILE A 452 -16.25 38.01 -20.24
N LYS A 453 -17.07 37.78 -21.28
CA LYS A 453 -17.46 38.84 -22.24
C LYS A 453 -18.55 39.78 -21.71
N SER A 454 -19.30 39.36 -20.69
CA SER A 454 -20.31 40.17 -19.99
C SER A 454 -19.77 40.95 -18.78
N SER A 455 -18.50 40.72 -18.42
CA SER A 455 -17.74 41.48 -17.42
C SER A 455 -16.91 42.55 -18.11
#